data_AF-A0A1Y3WDV9-F1
#
_entry.id   AF-A0A1Y3WDV9-F1
#
_cell.length_a   1.000
_cell.length_b   1.000
_cell.length_c   1.000
_cell.angle_alpha   90.00
_cell.angle_beta   90.00
_cell.angle_gamma   90.00
#
_symmetry.space_group_name_H-M   'P 1'
#
loop_
_entity.id
_entity.type
_entity.pdbx_description
1 polymer ?
#
loop_
_entity_poly.entity_id
_entity_poly.type
_entity_poly.pdbx_seq_one_letter_code
_entity_poly.pdbx_strand_id
1 'polypeptide(L)'
;MSKPAYVTSSQRGSAGPDTALIQTWLNGVRDPCTYYAPLTVDGHYGRSTVRAVQEFQLRSGLEADGKVGQKTWDALYAQYAASHDGSEQYPGIPLRNGHTGAAIQSAQEQLNRKGAQLTVDGHYGDRTQSAVRSFQKANGLTADGVIGSETWVRLYS
;
A
#
# COMPACT_ATOMS: atom_id res chain seq x y z
N MET A 1 8.71 13.01 -5.29
CA MET A 1 7.78 12.17 -4.50
C MET A 1 8.60 11.15 -3.74
N SER A 2 8.33 10.94 -2.45
CA SER A 2 9.15 10.05 -1.61
C SER A 2 8.66 8.62 -1.72
N LYS A 3 9.61 7.70 -1.91
CA LYS A 3 9.41 6.26 -1.68
C LYS A 3 8.82 6.06 -0.28
N PRO A 4 7.68 5.36 -0.14
CA PRO A 4 7.14 5.09 1.19
C PRO A 4 8.10 4.25 2.01
N ALA A 5 8.06 4.44 3.33
CA ALA A 5 8.93 3.73 4.26
C ALA A 5 8.46 2.27 4.42
N TYR A 6 8.77 1.44 3.43
CA TYR A 6 8.43 0.02 3.40
C TYR A 6 9.34 -0.80 4.32
N VAL A 7 9.14 -0.68 5.62
CA VAL A 7 9.95 -1.37 6.65
C VAL A 7 9.39 -2.73 7.05
N THR A 8 8.11 -3.03 6.77
CA THR A 8 7.48 -4.28 7.17
C THR A 8 7.68 -5.37 6.11
N SER A 9 8.38 -6.43 6.49
CA SER A 9 8.50 -7.65 5.67
C SER A 9 7.12 -8.29 5.51
N SER A 10 6.64 -8.41 4.27
CA SER A 10 5.39 -9.13 3.96
C SER A 10 5.72 -10.54 3.45
N GLN A 11 5.07 -11.54 4.04
CA GLN A 11 5.30 -12.95 3.70
C GLN A 11 3.98 -13.72 3.80
N ARG A 12 4.00 -15.02 3.49
CA ARG A 12 2.80 -15.87 3.62
C ARG A 12 2.15 -15.71 5.00
N GLY A 13 0.85 -15.42 5.00
CA GLY A 13 0.07 -15.21 6.22
C GLY A 13 0.00 -13.75 6.67
N SER A 14 0.83 -12.86 6.13
CA SER A 14 0.64 -11.42 6.28
C SER A 14 -0.71 -10.99 5.71
N ALA A 15 -1.29 -9.97 6.32
CA ALA A 15 -2.51 -9.35 5.82
C ALA A 15 -2.52 -7.85 6.09
N GLY A 16 -3.30 -7.12 5.30
CA GLY A 16 -3.52 -5.68 5.46
C GLY A 16 -3.12 -4.87 4.23
N PRO A 17 -3.08 -3.54 4.38
CA PRO A 17 -2.89 -2.60 3.27
C PRO A 17 -1.61 -2.81 2.47
N ASP A 18 -0.48 -3.09 3.13
CA ASP A 18 0.79 -3.29 2.44
C ASP A 18 0.75 -4.52 1.54
N THR A 19 0.05 -5.58 1.96
CA THR A 19 -0.18 -6.76 1.12
C THR A 19 -1.06 -6.43 -0.08
N ALA A 20 -2.10 -5.61 0.11
CA ALA A 20 -2.97 -5.17 -0.98
C ALA A 20 -2.20 -4.28 -1.98
N LEU A 21 -1.29 -3.44 -1.48
CA LEU A 21 -0.40 -2.63 -2.31
C LEU A 21 0.54 -3.52 -3.13
N ILE A 22 1.14 -4.55 -2.53
CA ILE A 22 1.94 -5.56 -3.25
C ILE A 22 1.12 -6.20 -4.37
N GLN A 23 -0.09 -6.67 -4.08
CA GLN A 23 -0.96 -7.30 -5.08
C GLN A 23 -1.32 -6.33 -6.22
N THR A 24 -1.63 -5.08 -5.88
CA THR A 24 -1.92 -4.02 -6.85
C THR A 24 -0.73 -3.76 -7.76
N TRP A 25 0.47 -3.61 -7.17
CA TRP A 25 1.67 -3.30 -7.92
C TRP A 25 2.15 -4.46 -8.77
N LEU A 26 2.12 -5.68 -8.24
CA LEU A 26 2.38 -6.89 -9.00
C LEU A 26 1.46 -6.95 -10.21
N ASN A 27 0.16 -6.70 -10.05
CA ASN A 27 -0.77 -6.63 -11.18
C ASN A 27 -0.41 -5.55 -12.21
N GLY A 28 0.07 -4.38 -11.78
CA GLY A 28 0.43 -3.27 -12.64
C GLY A 28 1.77 -3.44 -13.38
N VAL A 29 2.69 -4.25 -12.85
CA VAL A 29 3.96 -4.58 -13.53
C VAL A 29 3.91 -5.86 -14.36
N ARG A 30 2.72 -6.47 -14.54
CA ARG A 30 2.54 -7.63 -15.41
C ARG A 30 2.81 -7.25 -16.86
N ASP A 31 3.40 -8.19 -17.59
CA ASP A 31 3.66 -8.12 -19.02
C ASP A 31 3.29 -9.46 -19.70
N PRO A 32 3.38 -9.59 -21.04
CA PRO A 32 3.06 -10.83 -21.74
C PRO A 32 3.88 -12.05 -21.32
N CYS A 33 5.04 -11.87 -20.68
CA CYS A 33 5.90 -12.94 -20.19
C CYS A 33 5.60 -13.32 -18.73
N THR A 34 4.63 -12.67 -18.08
CA THR A 34 4.26 -12.95 -16.69
C THR A 34 3.46 -14.23 -16.58
N TYR A 35 3.94 -15.17 -15.78
CA TYR A 35 3.42 -16.55 -15.71
C TYR A 35 2.41 -16.77 -14.58
N TYR A 36 2.32 -15.85 -13.60
CA TYR A 36 1.23 -15.86 -12.61
C TYR A 36 -0.04 -15.17 -13.14
N ALA A 37 -1.19 -15.77 -12.79
CA ALA A 37 -2.50 -15.20 -13.06
C ALA A 37 -2.70 -13.87 -12.29
N PRO A 38 -3.52 -12.92 -12.78
CA PRO A 38 -3.81 -11.69 -12.06
C PRO A 38 -4.24 -11.98 -10.61
N LEU A 39 -3.67 -11.24 -9.67
CA LEU A 39 -3.95 -11.39 -8.25
C LEU A 39 -5.26 -10.71 -7.90
N THR A 40 -6.05 -11.35 -7.04
CA THR A 40 -7.09 -10.64 -6.28
C THR A 40 -6.42 -9.68 -5.31
N VAL A 41 -6.83 -8.41 -5.31
CA VAL A 41 -6.37 -7.40 -4.34
C VAL A 41 -7.25 -7.48 -3.09
N ASP A 42 -6.97 -8.48 -2.25
CA ASP A 42 -7.72 -8.76 -1.02
C ASP A 42 -6.95 -8.38 0.25
N GLY A 43 -5.68 -7.99 0.11
CA GLY A 43 -4.81 -7.72 1.24
C GLY A 43 -4.42 -8.96 2.04
N HIS A 44 -4.56 -10.17 1.49
CA HIS A 44 -4.13 -11.42 2.12
C HIS A 44 -2.97 -12.06 1.35
N TYR A 45 -1.86 -12.30 2.05
CA TYR A 45 -0.64 -12.81 1.43
C TYR A 45 -0.72 -14.33 1.32
N GLY A 46 -1.48 -14.79 0.32
CA GLY A 46 -1.76 -16.19 0.05
C GLY A 46 -0.72 -16.88 -0.84
N ARG A 47 -1.04 -18.11 -1.26
CA ARG A 47 -0.17 -18.91 -2.14
C ARG A 47 0.07 -18.24 -3.50
N SER A 48 -0.96 -17.59 -4.05
CA SER A 48 -0.86 -16.87 -5.33
C SER A 48 0.08 -15.68 -5.22
N THR A 49 -0.02 -14.89 -4.15
CA THR A 49 0.87 -13.75 -3.89
C THR A 49 2.31 -14.20 -3.70
N VAL A 50 2.57 -15.29 -2.97
CA VAL A 50 3.92 -15.87 -2.84
C VAL A 50 4.51 -16.19 -4.22
N ARG A 51 3.76 -16.90 -5.07
CA ARG A 51 4.24 -17.26 -6.42
C ARG A 51 4.55 -16.04 -7.28
N ALA A 52 3.67 -15.04 -7.22
CA ALA A 52 3.87 -13.79 -7.95
C ALA A 52 5.10 -13.03 -7.48
N VAL A 53 5.35 -12.98 -6.16
CA VAL A 53 6.55 -12.36 -5.60
C VAL A 53 7.81 -13.14 -5.96
N GLN A 54 7.79 -14.48 -5.90
CA GLN A 54 8.92 -15.30 -6.31
C GLN A 54 9.28 -15.09 -7.78
N GLU A 55 8.29 -15.04 -8.66
CA GLU A 55 8.52 -14.74 -10.08
C GLU A 55 9.09 -13.34 -10.27
N PHE A 56 8.50 -12.33 -9.62
CA PHE A 56 8.98 -10.96 -9.67
C PHE A 56 10.44 -10.84 -9.19
N GLN A 57 10.77 -11.49 -8.07
CA GLN A 57 12.12 -11.54 -7.52
C GLN A 57 13.10 -12.18 -8.50
N LEU A 58 12.77 -13.35 -9.07
CA LEU A 58 13.59 -14.01 -10.09
C LEU A 58 13.87 -13.10 -11.28
N ARG A 59 12.83 -12.46 -11.81
CA ARG A 59 12.95 -11.55 -12.97
C ARG A 59 13.73 -10.27 -12.65
N SER A 60 13.76 -9.87 -11.37
CA SER A 60 14.49 -8.70 -10.89
C SER A 60 15.90 -9.04 -10.39
N GLY A 61 16.36 -10.30 -10.55
CA GLY A 61 17.68 -10.74 -10.08
C GLY A 61 17.83 -10.81 -8.55
N LEU A 62 16.72 -10.93 -7.83
CA LEU A 62 16.67 -11.08 -6.38
C LEU A 62 16.53 -12.57 -5.99
N GLU A 63 16.84 -12.88 -4.73
CA GLU A 63 16.53 -14.19 -4.16
C GLU A 63 15.01 -14.41 -4.15
N ALA A 64 14.56 -15.54 -4.71
CA ALA A 64 13.16 -15.88 -4.90
C ALA A 64 12.53 -16.54 -3.65
N ASP A 65 12.68 -15.90 -2.50
CA ASP A 65 12.23 -16.41 -1.21
C ASP A 65 10.72 -16.22 -0.97
N GLY A 66 10.05 -15.45 -1.83
CA GLY A 66 8.63 -15.16 -1.73
C GLY A 66 8.29 -14.22 -0.56
N LYS A 67 9.26 -13.46 -0.07
CA LYS A 67 9.09 -12.45 0.99
C LYS A 67 9.38 -11.07 0.43
N VAL A 68 8.53 -10.12 0.72
CA VAL A 68 8.73 -8.72 0.30
C VAL A 68 9.42 -7.97 1.42
N GLY A 69 10.75 -8.01 1.41
CA GLY A 69 11.61 -7.13 2.21
C GLY A 69 12.02 -5.87 1.43
N GLN A 70 12.88 -5.04 2.04
CA GLN A 70 13.29 -3.75 1.48
C GLN A 70 13.73 -3.85 0.01
N LYS A 71 14.62 -4.79 -0.33
CA LYS A 71 15.12 -4.94 -1.71
C LYS A 71 14.00 -5.26 -2.72
N THR A 72 13.02 -6.07 -2.31
CA THR A 72 11.88 -6.43 -3.16
C THR A 72 10.94 -5.24 -3.34
N TRP A 73 10.68 -4.49 -2.27
CA TRP A 73 9.94 -3.22 -2.34
C TRP A 73 10.60 -2.22 -3.29
N ASP A 74 11.91 -2.07 -3.20
CA ASP A 74 12.68 -1.13 -4.02
C ASP A 74 12.58 -1.47 -5.50
N ALA A 75 12.77 -2.75 -5.83
CA ALA A 75 12.63 -3.24 -7.19
C ALA A 75 11.20 -3.09 -7.71
N LEU A 76 10.20 -3.44 -6.90
CA LEU A 76 8.78 -3.37 -7.29
C LEU A 76 8.35 -1.93 -7.51
N TYR A 77 8.73 -1.01 -6.61
CA TYR A 77 8.51 0.43 -6.76
C TYR A 77 9.18 0.98 -8.02
N ALA A 78 10.44 0.64 -8.27
CA ALA A 78 11.18 1.14 -9.44
C ALA A 78 10.51 0.73 -10.76
N GLN A 79 10.05 -0.52 -10.88
CA GLN A 79 9.33 -0.98 -12.08
C GLN A 79 7.94 -0.37 -12.19
N TYR A 80 7.20 -0.29 -11.07
CA TYR A 80 5.86 0.26 -11.06
C TYR A 80 5.85 1.76 -11.39
N ALA A 81 6.75 2.55 -10.80
CA ALA A 81 6.88 3.99 -11.04
C ALA A 81 7.46 4.33 -12.42
N ALA A 82 8.05 3.36 -13.13
CA ALA A 82 8.44 3.56 -14.52
C ALA A 82 7.24 3.44 -15.48
N SER A 83 6.22 2.67 -15.11
CA SER A 83 5.00 2.45 -15.91
C SER A 83 3.78 3.26 -15.46
N HIS A 84 3.85 3.86 -14.27
CA HIS A 84 2.80 4.70 -13.67
C HIS A 84 3.43 6.04 -13.27
N ASP A 85 2.68 7.14 -13.30
CA ASP A 85 3.15 8.54 -13.14
C ASP A 85 3.88 8.90 -11.82
N GLY A 86 4.27 7.90 -11.02
CA GLY A 86 4.94 8.07 -9.74
C GLY A 86 4.02 8.56 -8.62
N SER A 87 2.71 8.70 -8.86
CA SER A 87 1.74 9.06 -7.82
C SER A 87 1.58 7.93 -6.80
N GLU A 88 1.41 8.30 -5.53
CA GLU A 88 1.11 7.34 -4.48
C GLU A 88 -0.26 6.70 -4.71
N GLN A 89 -0.27 5.41 -5.00
CA GLN A 89 -1.48 4.69 -5.35
C GLN A 89 -2.26 4.23 -4.13
N TYR A 90 -3.58 4.32 -4.24
CA TYR A 90 -4.47 3.73 -3.25
C TYR A 90 -4.23 2.20 -3.21
N PRO A 91 -4.04 1.57 -2.03
CA PRO A 91 -3.72 0.13 -1.93
C PRO A 91 -4.77 -0.85 -2.48
N GLY A 92 -5.87 -0.37 -3.06
CA GLY A 92 -6.98 -1.18 -3.57
C GLY A 92 -7.96 -1.64 -2.49
N ILE A 93 -7.60 -1.51 -1.20
CA ILE A 93 -8.48 -1.78 -0.06
C ILE A 93 -8.59 -0.56 0.88
N PRO A 94 -9.74 -0.38 1.55
CA PRO A 94 -9.93 0.76 2.46
C PRO A 94 -9.07 0.64 3.71
N LEU A 95 -8.45 1.76 4.11
CA LEU A 95 -7.65 1.84 5.34
C LEU A 95 -8.54 2.21 6.52
N ARG A 96 -8.46 1.42 7.59
CA ARG A 96 -9.35 1.53 8.75
C ARG A 96 -8.63 1.08 10.02
N ASN A 97 -9.29 1.32 11.15
CA ASN A 97 -8.79 0.96 12.48
C ASN A 97 -8.29 -0.49 12.55
N GLY A 98 -7.13 -0.69 13.18
CA GLY A 98 -6.44 -1.98 13.30
C GLY A 98 -5.51 -2.32 12.14
N HIS A 99 -5.58 -1.61 11.00
CA HIS A 99 -4.60 -1.78 9.94
C HIS A 99 -3.24 -1.19 10.33
N THR A 100 -2.17 -1.83 9.85
CA THR A 100 -0.81 -1.38 10.07
C THR A 100 0.00 -1.43 8.78
N GLY A 101 1.08 -0.65 8.71
CA GLY A 101 2.06 -0.73 7.61
C GLY A 101 2.40 0.61 6.99
N ALA A 102 3.22 0.56 5.96
CA ALA A 102 3.71 1.73 5.23
C ALA A 102 2.58 2.54 4.59
N ALA A 103 1.53 1.89 4.08
CA ALA A 103 0.37 2.61 3.53
C ALA A 103 -0.34 3.46 4.60
N ILE A 104 -0.31 3.03 5.87
CA ILE A 104 -0.84 3.81 6.99
C ILE A 104 0.09 4.99 7.32
N GLN A 105 1.41 4.78 7.26
CA GLN A 105 2.38 5.87 7.45
C GLN A 105 2.18 6.96 6.41
N SER A 106 2.09 6.60 5.12
CA SER A 106 1.79 7.53 4.03
C SER A 106 0.50 8.32 4.31
N ALA A 107 -0.57 7.65 4.75
CA ALA A 107 -1.82 8.32 5.09
C ALA A 107 -1.69 9.28 6.29
N GLN A 108 -0.98 8.88 7.36
CA GLN A 108 -0.73 9.71 8.54
C GLN A 108 0.11 10.96 8.18
N GLU A 109 1.12 10.81 7.33
CA GLU A 109 1.92 11.93 6.81
C GLU A 109 1.07 12.93 6.04
N GLN A 110 0.22 12.44 5.12
CA GLN A 110 -0.67 13.31 4.36
C GLN A 110 -1.69 14.01 5.26
N LEU A 111 -2.28 13.32 6.22
CA LEU A 111 -3.18 13.94 7.21
C LEU A 111 -2.46 15.05 7.98
N ASN A 112 -1.20 14.84 8.39
CA ASN A 112 -0.40 15.86 9.05
C ASN A 112 -0.12 17.07 8.15
N ARG A 113 0.17 16.86 6.86
CA ARG A 113 0.29 17.93 5.87
C ARG A 113 -1.01 18.71 5.68
N LYS A 114 -2.15 18.07 5.94
CA LYS A 114 -3.49 18.68 5.93
C LYS A 114 -3.89 19.28 7.30
N GLY A 115 -2.95 19.37 8.25
CA GLY A 115 -3.14 20.05 9.53
C GLY A 115 -3.47 19.13 10.71
N ALA A 116 -3.44 17.80 10.54
CA ALA A 116 -3.50 16.89 11.68
C ALA A 116 -2.19 16.89 12.48
N GLN A 117 -2.24 16.34 13.70
CA GLN A 117 -1.09 16.20 14.60
C GLN A 117 -0.99 14.76 15.09
N LEU A 118 -0.78 13.85 14.14
CA LEU A 118 -0.63 12.41 14.38
C LEU A 118 0.84 12.04 14.53
N THR A 119 1.11 11.04 15.36
CA THR A 119 2.33 10.26 15.25
C THR A 119 2.29 9.46 13.96
N VAL A 120 3.38 9.48 13.18
CA VAL A 120 3.54 8.64 11.98
C VAL A 120 4.19 7.34 12.41
N ASP A 121 3.39 6.41 12.92
CA ASP A 121 3.83 5.12 13.44
C ASP A 121 3.41 3.94 12.55
N GLY A 122 2.56 4.19 11.56
CA GLY A 122 2.02 3.15 10.70
C GLY A 122 0.97 2.29 11.37
N HIS A 123 0.41 2.71 12.51
CA HIS A 123 -0.70 2.06 13.19
C HIS A 123 -1.96 2.89 13.04
N TYR A 124 -2.99 2.34 12.40
CA TYR A 124 -4.26 3.01 12.26
C TYR A 124 -5.07 2.80 13.55
N GLY A 125 -4.88 3.68 14.53
CA GLY A 125 -5.63 3.70 15.78
C GLY A 125 -6.73 4.76 15.81
N ASP A 126 -7.37 4.92 16.98
CA ASP A 126 -8.48 5.84 17.20
C ASP A 126 -8.15 7.30 16.88
N ARG A 127 -6.89 7.70 17.12
CA ARG A 127 -6.39 9.03 16.76
C ARG A 127 -6.39 9.24 15.25
N THR A 128 -5.86 8.28 14.49
CA THR A 128 -5.87 8.34 13.02
C THR A 128 -7.30 8.32 12.50
N GLN A 129 -8.17 7.46 13.03
CA GLN A 129 -9.59 7.42 12.66
C GLN A 129 -10.29 8.77 12.89
N SER A 130 -10.05 9.39 14.04
CA SER A 130 -10.62 10.70 14.39
C SER A 130 -10.13 11.80 13.46
N ALA A 131 -8.83 11.81 13.14
CA ALA A 131 -8.26 12.75 12.18
C ALA A 131 -8.85 12.57 10.78
N VAL A 132 -9.05 11.33 10.34
CA VAL A 132 -9.68 11.02 9.05
C VAL A 132 -11.12 11.52 9.01
N ARG A 133 -11.91 11.33 10.07
CA ARG A 133 -13.28 11.88 10.15
C ARG A 133 -13.28 13.40 10.05
N SER A 134 -12.39 14.07 10.76
CA SER A 134 -12.26 15.54 10.69
C SER A 134 -11.87 16.00 9.29
N PHE A 135 -10.90 15.32 8.66
CA PHE A 135 -10.50 15.58 7.29
C PHE A 135 -11.66 15.37 6.31
N GLN A 136 -12.37 14.24 6.39
CA GLN A 136 -13.51 13.95 5.53
C GLN A 136 -14.59 15.04 5.64
N LYS A 137 -14.97 15.43 6.87
CA LYS A 137 -15.92 16.54 7.11
C LYS A 137 -15.47 17.85 6.47
N ALA A 138 -14.21 18.23 6.69
CA ALA A 138 -13.64 19.46 6.14
C ALA A 138 -13.63 19.48 4.60
N ASN A 139 -13.66 18.30 3.96
CA ASN A 139 -13.58 18.14 2.52
C ASN A 139 -14.90 17.76 1.85
N GLY A 140 -16.00 17.73 2.60
CA GLY A 140 -17.34 17.41 2.07
C GLY A 140 -17.58 15.92 1.81
N LEU A 141 -16.78 15.04 2.41
CA LEU A 141 -16.90 13.59 2.30
C LEU A 141 -17.72 13.01 3.46
N THR A 142 -18.25 11.80 3.28
CA THR A 142 -18.84 11.02 4.38
C THR A 142 -17.80 10.74 5.46
N ALA A 143 -18.07 11.17 6.68
CA ALA A 143 -17.13 11.11 7.81
C ALA A 143 -17.15 9.75 8.53
N ASP A 144 -16.92 8.66 7.80
CA ASP A 144 -16.92 7.29 8.34
C ASP A 144 -15.62 6.93 9.09
N GLY A 145 -14.54 7.69 8.87
CA GLY A 145 -13.22 7.41 9.43
C GLY A 145 -12.52 6.25 8.72
N VAL A 146 -12.84 6.02 7.45
CA VAL A 146 -12.23 5.00 6.59
C VAL A 146 -11.62 5.70 5.38
N ILE A 147 -10.34 5.47 5.12
CA ILE A 147 -9.68 6.01 3.94
C ILE A 147 -9.98 5.08 2.77
N GLY A 148 -11.07 5.35 2.07
CA GLY A 148 -11.37 4.79 0.75
C GLY A 148 -10.69 5.56 -0.38
N SER A 149 -10.94 5.16 -1.64
CA SER A 149 -10.36 5.79 -2.83
C SER A 149 -10.62 7.30 -2.91
N GLU A 150 -11.84 7.77 -2.62
CA GLU A 150 -12.17 9.20 -2.65
C GLU A 150 -11.43 10.00 -1.58
N THR A 151 -11.34 9.44 -0.36
CA THR A 151 -10.57 10.06 0.73
C THR A 151 -9.08 10.09 0.36
N TRP A 152 -8.57 9.03 -0.26
CA TRP A 152 -7.19 8.95 -0.74
C TRP A 152 -6.89 10.05 -1.77
N VAL A 153 -7.72 10.18 -2.82
CA VAL A 153 -7.55 11.23 -3.84
C VAL A 153 -7.47 12.62 -3.18
N ARG A 154 -8.32 12.89 -2.18
CA ARG A 154 -8.31 14.17 -1.47
C ARG A 154 -7.09 14.40 -0.58
N LEU A 155 -6.48 13.32 -0.04
CA LEU A 155 -5.24 13.42 0.73
C LEU A 155 -4.07 13.85 -0.16
N TYR A 156 -4.09 13.46 -1.44
CA TYR A 156 -3.00 13.71 -2.40
C TYR A 156 -3.29 14.84 -3.41
N SER A 157 -4.47 15.47 -3.37
CA SER A 157 -4.79 16.72 -4.07
C SER A 157 -4.15 17.92 -3.39
#